data_AF-A0A4U9H8M9-F1
#
_entry.id   AF-A0A4U9H8M9-F1
#
_cell.length_a   1.000
_cell.length_b   1.000
_cell.length_c   1.000
_cell.angle_alpha   90.00
_cell.angle_beta   90.00
_cell.angle_gamma   90.00
#
_symmetry.space_group_name_H-M   'P 1'
#
loop_
_entity.id
_entity.type
_entity.pdbx_description
1 polymer ?
#
loop_
_entity_poly.entity_id
_entity_poly.type
_entity_poly.pdbx_seq_one_letter_code
_entity_poly.pdbx_strand_id
1 'polypeptide(L)'
;MPASLAVIMNSMKYRDLRDFLSLLEKRGELKRISQPIDPYLEMTEIADRTLRAGGPALLFENPKGYDMPVLCNLFGTANRVAMGMGQEDVSALRDVASCWRF
;
A
#
# COMPACT_ATOMS: atom_id res chain seq x y z
N MET A 1 21.14 11.79 26.13
CA MET A 1 20.68 11.18 24.87
C MET A 1 20.77 12.25 23.78
N PRO A 2 21.58 12.10 22.73
CA PRO A 2 21.75 13.16 21.74
C PRO A 2 20.52 13.25 20.82
N ALA A 3 20.05 14.48 20.56
CA ALA A 3 18.87 14.79 19.75
C ALA A 3 18.93 14.21 18.31
N SER A 4 20.12 13.85 17.83
CA SER A 4 20.34 13.25 16.51
C SER A 4 19.69 11.87 16.34
N LEU A 5 19.62 11.06 17.40
CA LEU A 5 18.95 9.75 17.35
C LEU A 5 17.42 9.87 17.36
N ALA A 6 16.87 10.87 18.06
CA ALA A 6 15.44 11.14 18.08
C ALA A 6 14.94 11.63 16.71
N VAL A 7 15.76 12.40 15.98
CA VAL A 7 15.46 12.86 14.61
C VAL A 7 15.45 11.69 13.62
N ILE A 8 16.41 10.76 13.71
CA ILE A 8 16.44 9.57 12.84
C ILE A 8 15.26 8.63 13.15
N MET A 9 14.85 8.51 14.42
CA MET A 9 13.64 7.77 14.81
C MET A 9 12.33 8.44 14.35
N ASN A 10 12.37 9.72 13.97
CA ASN A 10 11.27 10.48 13.39
C ASN A 10 11.22 10.38 11.84
N SER A 11 12.09 9.59 11.21
CA SER A 11 12.32 9.60 9.74
C SER A 11 11.91 8.33 8.98
N MET A 12 11.20 7.37 9.59
CA MET A 12 10.42 6.40 8.80
C MET A 12 8.95 6.55 9.15
N LYS A 13 8.16 7.10 8.21
CA LYS A 13 6.73 7.38 8.41
C LYS A 13 5.94 6.10 8.78
N TYR A 14 6.46 4.93 8.44
CA TYR A 14 5.92 3.61 8.78
C TYR A 14 7.05 2.71 9.30
N ARG A 15 6.79 1.91 10.34
CA ARG A 15 7.78 0.96 10.88
C ARG A 15 7.78 -0.35 10.11
N ASP A 16 6.62 -0.75 9.59
CA ASP A 16 6.44 -1.95 8.79
C ASP A 16 5.24 -1.83 7.83
N LEU A 17 4.99 -2.90 7.07
CA LEU A 17 3.87 -2.96 6.14
C LEU A 17 2.50 -2.85 6.85
N ARG A 18 2.34 -3.40 8.06
CA ARG A 18 1.06 -3.39 8.79
C ARG A 18 0.70 -1.98 9.24
N ASP A 19 1.69 -1.20 9.67
CA ASP A 19 1.52 0.22 9.95
C ASP A 19 1.04 0.98 8.69
N PHE A 20 1.64 0.68 7.53
CA PHE A 20 1.23 1.30 6.27
C PHE A 20 -0.18 0.89 5.85
N LEU A 21 -0.54 -0.39 5.96
CA LEU A 21 -1.90 -0.87 5.69
C LEU A 21 -2.94 -0.21 6.60
N SER A 22 -2.60 0.01 7.88
CA SER A 22 -3.46 0.72 8.83
C SER A 22 -3.70 2.17 8.42
N LEU A 23 -2.71 2.84 7.83
CA LEU A 23 -2.90 4.18 7.25
C LEU A 23 -3.85 4.12 6.04
N LEU A 24 -3.61 3.19 5.11
CA LEU A 24 -4.44 3.06 3.91
C LEU A 24 -5.91 2.80 4.28
N GLU A 25 -6.16 1.96 5.28
CA GLU A 25 -7.52 1.70 5.77
C GLU A 25 -8.17 2.97 6.35
N LYS A 26 -7.44 3.72 7.19
CA LYS A 26 -7.92 5.02 7.73
C LYS A 26 -8.24 6.04 6.64
N ARG A 27 -7.54 5.99 5.51
CA ARG A 27 -7.74 6.88 4.36
C ARG A 27 -8.77 6.35 3.34
N GLY A 28 -9.35 5.17 3.56
CA GLY A 28 -10.26 4.53 2.60
C GLY A 28 -9.56 3.96 1.36
N GLU A 29 -8.23 3.86 1.39
CA GLU A 29 -7.37 3.36 0.31
C GLU A 29 -7.04 1.87 0.45
N LEU A 30 -7.58 1.20 1.47
CA LEU A 30 -7.54 -0.26 1.64
C LEU A 30 -8.93 -0.80 1.91
N LYS A 31 -9.29 -1.89 1.23
CA LYS A 31 -10.50 -2.67 1.49
C LYS A 31 -10.11 -4.09 1.89
N ARG A 32 -10.56 -4.52 3.07
CA ARG A 32 -10.45 -5.91 3.54
C ARG A 32 -11.64 -6.70 3.00
N ILE A 33 -11.37 -7.87 2.41
CA ILE A 33 -12.35 -8.79 1.84
C ILE A 33 -12.24 -10.10 2.62
N SER A 34 -13.21 -10.33 3.51
CA SER A 34 -13.29 -11.53 4.35
C SER A 34 -14.09 -12.67 3.72
N GLN A 35 -14.75 -12.43 2.59
CA GLN A 35 -15.45 -13.47 1.85
C GLN A 35 -14.44 -14.48 1.27
N PRO A 36 -14.74 -15.78 1.25
CA PRO A 36 -13.89 -16.76 0.57
C PRO A 36 -13.83 -16.50 -0.93
N ILE A 37 -12.65 -16.17 -1.46
CA ILE A 37 -12.44 -15.83 -2.88
C ILE A 37 -11.57 -16.90 -3.54
N ASP A 38 -11.93 -17.31 -4.76
CA ASP A 38 -11.10 -18.18 -5.58
C ASP A 38 -9.86 -17.41 -6.08
N PRO A 39 -8.62 -17.86 -5.77
CA PRO A 39 -7.42 -17.24 -6.32
C PRO A 39 -7.34 -17.36 -7.85
N TYR A 40 -7.97 -18.38 -8.43
CA TYR A 40 -7.97 -18.60 -9.86
C TYR A 40 -8.99 -17.69 -10.54
N LEU A 41 -8.48 -16.64 -11.20
CA LEU A 41 -9.20 -15.68 -12.04
C LEU A 41 -10.21 -14.77 -11.31
N GLU A 42 -10.95 -15.23 -10.30
CA GLU A 42 -11.90 -14.40 -9.55
C GLU A 42 -11.17 -13.27 -8.81
N MET A 43 -10.13 -13.60 -8.03
CA MET A 43 -9.32 -12.59 -7.34
C MET A 43 -8.69 -11.58 -8.32
N THR A 44 -8.18 -12.06 -9.45
CA THR A 44 -7.54 -11.23 -10.47
C THR A 44 -8.53 -10.31 -11.18
N GLU A 45 -9.74 -10.77 -11.48
CA GLU A 45 -10.80 -9.92 -12.07
C GLU A 45 -11.18 -8.79 -11.12
N ILE A 46 -11.40 -9.12 -9.84
CA ILE A 46 -11.73 -8.12 -8.82
C ILE A 46 -10.61 -7.09 -8.70
N ALA A 47 -9.35 -7.55 -8.68
CA ALA A 47 -8.19 -6.67 -8.63
C ALA A 47 -8.07 -5.76 -9.87
N ASP A 48 -8.22 -6.31 -11.08
CA ASP A 48 -8.13 -5.56 -12.34
C ASP A 48 -9.24 -4.52 -12.45
N ARG A 49 -10.51 -4.91 -12.23
CA ARG A 49 -11.64 -3.97 -12.28
C ARG A 49 -11.49 -2.84 -11.26
N THR A 50 -11.05 -3.18 -10.05
CA THR A 50 -10.83 -2.18 -8.98
C THR A 50 -9.71 -1.21 -9.38
N LEU A 51 -8.61 -1.73 -9.93
CA LEU A 51 -7.48 -0.92 -10.35
C LEU A 51 -7.86 0.05 -11.49
N ARG A 52 -8.59 -0.43 -12.50
CA ARG A 52 -9.07 0.39 -13.62
C ARG A 52 -9.99 1.52 -13.18
N ALA A 53 -10.76 1.31 -12.12
CA ALA A 53 -11.61 2.33 -11.52
C ALA A 53 -10.84 3.30 -10.60
N GLY A 54 -9.51 3.15 -10.43
CA GLY A 54 -8.72 3.91 -9.47
C GLY A 54 -9.05 3.56 -8.01
N GLY A 55 -9.68 2.41 -7.78
CA GLY A 55 -10.16 1.97 -6.48
C GLY A 55 -9.04 1.54 -5.51
N PRO A 56 -9.39 1.19 -4.27
CA PRO A 56 -8.45 0.95 -3.17
C PRO A 56 -7.56 -0.29 -3.39
N ALA A 57 -6.54 -0.43 -2.54
CA ALA A 57 -5.83 -1.70 -2.38
C ALA A 57 -6.79 -2.74 -1.78
N LEU A 58 -6.58 -4.01 -2.08
CA LEU A 58 -7.45 -5.10 -1.66
C LEU A 58 -6.68 -6.10 -0.83
N LEU A 59 -7.16 -6.40 0.37
CA LEU A 59 -6.63 -7.49 1.20
C LEU A 59 -7.65 -8.62 1.25
N PHE A 60 -7.38 -9.69 0.51
CA PHE A 60 -8.17 -10.92 0.53
C PHE A 60 -7.70 -11.78 1.70
N GLU A 61 -8.58 -11.95 2.69
CA GLU A 61 -8.23 -12.64 3.93
C GLU A 61 -8.42 -14.16 3.84
N ASN A 62 -9.30 -14.62 2.97
CA ASN A 62 -9.69 -16.03 2.87
C ASN A 62 -9.60 -16.54 1.41
N PRO A 63 -8.41 -16.74 0.84
CA PRO A 63 -8.28 -17.38 -0.47
C PRO A 63 -8.63 -18.87 -0.38
N LYS A 64 -9.51 -19.38 -1.26
CA LYS A 64 -9.95 -20.78 -1.23
C LYS A 64 -8.76 -21.73 -1.43
N GLY A 65 -8.57 -22.65 -0.48
CA GLY A 65 -7.50 -23.65 -0.53
C GLY A 65 -6.14 -23.17 -0.03
N TYR A 66 -6.04 -21.96 0.54
CA TYR A 66 -4.79 -21.41 1.06
C TYR A 66 -5.02 -20.64 2.38
N ASP A 67 -4.04 -20.68 3.27
CA ASP A 67 -4.10 -19.97 4.56
C ASP A 67 -3.41 -18.59 4.53
N MET A 68 -2.69 -18.27 3.45
CA MET A 68 -1.94 -17.03 3.32
C MET A 68 -2.81 -15.92 2.70
N PRO A 69 -3.08 -14.80 3.39
CA PRO A 69 -3.80 -13.67 2.81
C PRO A 69 -3.07 -13.06 1.62
N VAL A 70 -3.83 -12.51 0.67
CA VAL A 70 -3.27 -11.89 -0.55
C VAL A 70 -3.60 -10.40 -0.59
N LEU A 71 -2.56 -9.58 -0.72
CA LEU A 71 -2.67 -8.15 -0.88
C LEU A 71 -2.46 -7.77 -2.34
N CYS A 72 -3.47 -7.15 -2.96
CA CYS A 72 -3.44 -6.67 -4.34
C CYS A 72 -3.52 -5.13 -4.39
N ASN A 73 -3.03 -4.56 -5.49
CA ASN A 73 -3.12 -3.13 -5.81
C ASN A 73 -2.48 -2.19 -4.77
N LEU A 74 -1.52 -2.67 -3.97
CA LEU A 74 -0.85 -1.87 -2.93
C LEU A 74 -0.25 -0.57 -3.48
N PHE A 75 0.29 -0.61 -4.70
CA PHE A 75 0.87 0.55 -5.39
C PHE A 75 0.14 0.86 -6.70
N GLY A 76 -1.16 0.57 -6.75
CA GLY A 76 -1.97 0.69 -7.97
C GLY A 76 -2.16 2.11 -8.50
N THR A 77 -1.91 3.15 -7.71
CA THR A 77 -2.03 4.55 -8.12
C THR A 77 -0.81 5.36 -7.71
N ALA A 78 -0.52 6.46 -8.43
CA ALA A 78 0.59 7.34 -8.10
C ALA A 78 0.49 7.91 -6.67
N ASN A 79 -0.72 8.25 -6.22
CA ASN A 79 -0.97 8.68 -4.84
C ASN A 79 -0.57 7.59 -3.83
N ARG A 80 -0.89 6.31 -4.11
CA ARG A 80 -0.54 5.19 -3.23
C ARG A 80 0.96 4.93 -3.19
N VAL A 81 1.65 5.12 -4.32
CA VAL A 81 3.12 5.10 -4.38
C VAL A 81 3.71 6.24 -3.54
N ALA A 82 3.24 7.48 -3.71
CA ALA A 82 3.67 8.63 -2.91
C ALA A 82 3.48 8.37 -1.41
N MET A 83 2.31 7.89 -1.01
CA MET A 83 2.02 7.51 0.38
C MET A 83 2.98 6.44 0.89
N GLY A 84 3.30 5.41 0.10
CA GLY A 84 4.26 4.37 0.45
C GLY A 84 5.69 4.89 0.65
N MET A 85 6.07 5.94 -0.06
CA MET A 85 7.35 6.64 0.10
C MET A 85 7.33 7.71 1.21
N GLY A 86 6.27 7.75 2.01
CA GLY A 86 6.10 8.72 3.10
C GLY A 86 5.72 10.12 2.64
N GLN A 87 5.44 10.32 1.36
CA GLN A 87 5.05 11.60 0.78
C GLN A 87 3.54 11.81 0.84
N GLU A 88 3.10 13.06 0.81
CA GLU A 88 1.67 13.42 0.80
C GLU A 88 1.15 13.72 -0.60
N ASP A 89 2.05 14.06 -1.53
CA ASP A 89 1.71 14.48 -2.88
C ASP A 89 2.62 13.79 -3.90
N VAL A 90 2.07 13.51 -5.09
CA VAL A 90 2.77 12.85 -6.21
C VAL A 90 3.90 13.72 -6.76
N SER A 91 3.78 15.04 -6.69
CA SER A 91 4.83 15.98 -7.11
C SER A 91 6.13 15.78 -6.34
N ALA A 92 6.06 15.40 -5.06
CA ALA A 92 7.23 15.09 -4.24
C ALA A 92 8.02 13.87 -4.76
N LEU A 93 7.39 13.00 -5.58
CA LEU A 93 8.10 11.89 -6.23
C LEU A 93 9.14 12.35 -7.25
N ARG A 94 8.99 13.56 -7.82
CA ARG A 94 10.00 14.14 -8.74
C ARG A 94 11.30 14.44 -8.01
N ASP A 95 11.18 14.97 -6.79
CA ASP A 95 12.34 15.27 -5.94
C ASP A 95 13.03 13.98 -5.52
N VAL A 96 12.25 12.95 -5.15
CA VAL A 96 12.79 11.61 -4.88
C VAL A 96 13.51 11.05 -6.09
N ALA A 97 12.93 11.12 -7.30
CA ALA A 97 13.56 10.64 -8.52
C ALA A 97 14.85 11.39 -8.86
N SER A 98 14.97 12.68 -8.50
CA SER A 98 16.17 13.47 -8.76
C SER A 98 17.41 12.96 -8.01
N CYS A 99 17.23 12.33 -6.84
CA CYS A 99 18.32 11.69 -6.09
C CYS A 99 18.85 10.39 -6.73
N TRP A 100 18.18 9.85 -7.75
CA TRP A 100 18.55 8.61 -8.45
C TRP A 100 19.26 8.88 -9.77
N ARG A 101 20.00 10.00 -9.85
CA ARG A 101 20.94 10.23 -10.95
C ARG A 101 22.22 9.45 -10.66
N PHE A 102 22.45 8.42 -11.47
CA PHE A 102 23.76 7.78 -11.62
C PHE A 102 24.64 8.59 -12.57
#